data_AF-X7ZJ67-F1
#
_entry.id   AF-X7ZJ67-F1
#
_cell.length_a   1.000
_cell.length_b   1.000
_cell.length_c   1.000
_cell.angle_alpha   90.00
_cell.angle_beta   90.00
_cell.angle_gamma   90.00
#
_symmetry.space_group_name_H-M   'P 1'
#
loop_
_entity.id
_entity.type
_entity.pdbx_description
1 polymer ?
#
loop_
_entity_poly.entity_id
_entity_poly.type
_entity_poly.pdbx_seq_one_letter_code
_entity_poly.pdbx_strand_id
1 'polypeptide(L)'
;MLAMSRRRPFSSALLSVGLVLGGQLASARATPEADTGQTQSPVTPAAAAQQQNWGSCSAFVPDSRDIPTARCTTVAVPVDYDHPGTAQAKLAVIRVPATGQRIGSLLFNPGGPGASAVDMVAVMAPELKDTDIARHFDLVGFDPRGVGHSTPALRCRTDAEFDAYRRDPMVDYSQTGVAHIEQVYRELAQHCVDRMGPGFLANVGTASAARDMDGIRQALGDDQINYLGYSYGTELGTAYVERFGAHVRAMVLDGAIDPTIGPIEENVKQLAGFQTAFNDYAADCARSTACPLGTDPTQWVNRYQALVDPLVATPGKTSDPRGLSYADAATGTVNALYTPQHWKYLTSGLLGLQHGTDAGDLLVLADDYYGRDLNGQYDNDQDAFNAIRCVDAPAPTDAASWVSADQQFRQAAPFLSYGQFTGFAPRDLCALWPVPATSTPHAASPAGPGKVVVVSTTHDPATPYQAGVDLARQLGAALITYDGTQHTAVFDGNDCVDTAVVRYFVDLTVPPANLRCGS
;
A
#
# COMPACT_ATOMS: atom_id res chain seq x y z
N MET A 1 1.00 -22.00 -25.41
CA MET A 1 2.33 -21.71 -24.83
C MET A 1 2.93 -20.52 -25.58
N LEU A 2 2.46 -19.32 -25.26
CA LEU A 2 3.07 -18.07 -25.71
C LEU A 2 3.90 -17.56 -24.53
N ALA A 3 5.21 -17.42 -24.75
CA ALA A 3 6.12 -16.88 -23.75
C ALA A 3 5.69 -15.45 -23.41
N MET A 4 5.23 -15.23 -22.17
CA MET A 4 5.09 -13.90 -21.59
C MET A 4 6.45 -13.20 -21.70
N SER A 5 6.49 -12.12 -22.47
CA SER A 5 7.58 -11.16 -22.42
C SER A 5 7.76 -10.73 -20.96
N ARG A 6 8.99 -10.84 -20.45
CA ARG A 6 9.42 -10.45 -19.10
C ARG A 6 9.30 -8.93 -18.89
N ARG A 7 8.09 -8.39 -18.90
CA ARG A 7 7.77 -7.19 -18.15
C ARG A 7 7.23 -7.73 -16.83
N ARG A 8 8.06 -7.73 -15.79
CA ARG A 8 7.52 -7.83 -14.43
C ARG A 8 6.74 -6.52 -14.25
N PRO A 9 5.40 -6.52 -14.20
CA PRO A 9 4.71 -5.32 -13.78
C PRO A 9 5.29 -4.92 -12.42
N PHE A 10 5.33 -3.62 -12.14
CA PHE A 10 5.39 -3.17 -10.76
C PHE A 10 4.36 -3.99 -9.99
N SER A 11 4.78 -4.75 -8.98
CA SER A 11 3.86 -5.22 -7.97
C SER A 11 3.09 -3.98 -7.54
N SER A 12 1.80 -3.92 -7.89
CA SER A 12 0.90 -2.84 -7.48
C SER A 12 1.21 -2.61 -6.01
N ALA A 13 1.67 -1.46 -5.57
CA ALA A 13 1.92 -1.31 -4.14
C ALA A 13 0.59 -1.50 -3.40
N LEU A 14 0.50 -2.62 -2.69
CA LEU A 14 -0.80 -3.21 -2.36
C LEU A 14 -1.39 -2.55 -1.12
N LEU A 15 -2.31 -1.61 -1.28
CA LEU A 15 -3.29 -1.38 -0.21
C LEU A 15 -4.20 -2.59 -0.17
N SER A 16 -4.10 -3.38 0.89
CA SER A 16 -5.11 -4.41 1.07
C SER A 16 -6.39 -3.74 1.54
N VAL A 17 -7.42 -3.71 0.69
CA VAL A 17 -8.76 -3.27 1.13
C VAL A 17 -9.18 -4.27 2.21
N GLY A 18 -9.06 -3.89 3.47
CA GLY A 18 -9.68 -4.61 4.57
C GLY A 18 -11.18 -4.47 4.40
N LEU A 19 -11.81 -5.41 3.68
CA LEU A 19 -13.26 -5.52 3.52
C LEU A 19 -13.87 -5.86 4.88
N VAL A 20 -14.08 -4.82 5.66
CA VAL A 20 -14.79 -4.82 6.92
C VAL A 20 -15.48 -3.49 6.93
N LEU A 21 -16.75 -3.51 7.29
CA LEU A 21 -17.97 -2.74 6.98
C LEU A 21 -18.43 -2.21 8.39
N GLY A 22 -18.52 -0.86 8.73
CA GLY A 22 -18.83 -0.15 10.08
C GLY A 22 -19.34 1.35 10.47
N GLY A 23 -20.29 1.66 11.45
CA GLY A 23 -20.33 3.05 12.10
C GLY A 23 -21.56 3.78 12.81
N GLN A 24 -21.44 4.21 14.10
CA GLN A 24 -21.85 5.55 14.70
C GLN A 24 -23.22 5.84 15.42
N LEU A 25 -23.41 6.72 16.46
CA LEU A 25 -22.58 7.51 17.44
C LEU A 25 -23.47 8.22 18.54
N ALA A 26 -22.89 8.58 19.71
CA ALA A 26 -23.15 9.82 20.50
C ALA A 26 -22.08 10.12 21.59
N SER A 27 -21.83 11.41 21.86
CA SER A 27 -20.62 12.06 22.44
C SER A 27 -20.46 12.11 23.98
N ALA A 28 -19.22 12.27 24.46
CA ALA A 28 -18.92 12.85 25.78
C ALA A 28 -17.61 13.69 25.80
N ARG A 29 -17.66 14.82 26.51
CA ARG A 29 -16.57 15.82 26.70
C ARG A 29 -15.60 15.39 27.80
N ALA A 30 -14.32 15.71 27.65
CA ALA A 30 -13.38 15.87 28.76
C ALA A 30 -12.53 17.14 28.57
N THR A 31 -12.30 17.85 29.68
CA THR A 31 -11.57 19.11 29.82
C THR A 31 -10.05 18.91 29.85
N PRO A 32 -9.26 19.91 29.42
CA PRO A 32 -7.80 19.82 29.34
C PRO A 32 -7.14 20.11 30.70
N GLU A 33 -6.21 19.26 31.12
CA GLU A 33 -5.24 19.57 32.17
C GLU A 33 -3.94 20.03 31.51
N ALA A 34 -3.53 21.25 31.87
CA ALA A 34 -2.26 21.83 31.45
C ALA A 34 -1.12 21.13 32.17
N ASP A 35 -0.10 20.69 31.43
CA ASP A 35 1.21 20.41 32.03
C ASP A 35 2.29 21.28 31.40
N THR A 36 3.02 21.90 32.29
CA THR A 36 4.07 22.88 32.12
C THR A 36 5.42 22.18 32.21
N GLY A 37 6.35 22.53 31.33
CA GLY A 37 7.77 22.38 31.64
C GLY A 37 8.56 21.54 30.64
N GLN A 38 9.21 22.24 29.73
CA GLN A 38 10.36 21.74 28.99
C GLN A 38 11.47 21.29 29.95
N THR A 39 11.91 20.05 29.84
CA THR A 39 13.28 19.65 30.15
C THR A 39 13.83 18.84 28.98
N GLN A 40 14.66 19.51 28.19
CA GLN A 40 15.49 18.88 27.16
C GLN A 40 16.37 17.82 27.82
N SER A 41 16.07 16.56 27.57
CA SER A 41 16.99 15.47 27.88
C SER A 41 18.08 15.41 26.81
N PRO A 42 19.34 15.08 27.16
CA PRO A 42 20.46 15.16 26.23
C PRO A 42 20.30 14.12 25.12
N VAL A 43 20.33 14.57 23.87
CA VAL A 43 20.47 13.72 22.69
C VAL A 43 21.78 12.95 22.84
N THR A 44 21.67 11.68 23.21
CA THR A 44 22.81 10.75 23.12
C THR A 44 23.10 10.55 21.63
N PRO A 45 24.35 10.55 21.16
CA PRO A 45 24.63 10.40 19.73
C PRO A 45 24.15 9.02 19.27
N ALA A 46 22.97 8.98 18.63
CA ALA A 46 22.53 7.82 17.88
C ALA A 46 23.56 7.57 16.78
N ALA A 47 24.13 6.35 16.78
CA ALA A 47 25.00 5.81 15.75
C ALA A 47 26.04 6.80 15.19
N ALA A 48 27.22 6.87 15.83
CA ALA A 48 28.43 7.26 15.09
C ALA A 48 28.44 6.48 13.77
N ALA A 49 28.41 7.20 12.64
CA ALA A 49 28.22 6.67 11.29
C ALA A 49 28.99 5.35 11.12
N GLN A 50 28.29 4.23 11.35
CA GLN A 50 28.88 2.93 11.14
C GLN A 50 29.08 2.85 9.64
N GLN A 51 30.34 2.77 9.23
CA GLN A 51 30.72 2.65 7.84
C GLN A 51 30.00 1.41 7.29
N GLN A 52 28.96 1.63 6.49
CA GLN A 52 28.11 0.53 6.03
C GLN A 52 28.90 -0.35 5.07
N ASN A 53 28.88 -1.65 5.31
CA ASN A 53 29.56 -2.63 4.47
C ASN A 53 28.70 -2.94 3.24
N TRP A 54 28.73 -2.04 2.27
CA TRP A 54 28.08 -2.21 0.97
C TRP A 54 28.70 -3.39 0.21
N GLY A 55 27.88 -4.37 -0.14
CA GLY A 55 28.27 -5.59 -0.83
C GLY A 55 27.45 -5.89 -2.07
N SER A 56 27.56 -7.13 -2.53
CA SER A 56 26.71 -7.69 -3.58
C SER A 56 25.24 -7.72 -3.14
N CYS A 57 24.32 -7.50 -4.08
CA CYS A 57 22.88 -7.62 -3.86
C CYS A 57 22.33 -9.04 -3.97
N SER A 58 23.17 -10.04 -4.26
CA SER A 58 22.74 -11.43 -4.48
C SER A 58 21.96 -12.08 -3.33
N ALA A 59 22.04 -11.51 -2.12
CA ALA A 59 21.26 -11.97 -0.96
C ALA A 59 19.79 -11.52 -1.00
N PHE A 60 19.49 -10.38 -1.64
CA PHE A 60 18.14 -9.80 -1.70
C PHE A 60 17.54 -9.95 -3.10
N VAL A 61 18.37 -9.73 -4.13
CA VAL A 61 17.99 -9.77 -5.54
C VAL A 61 18.79 -10.88 -6.23
N PRO A 62 18.23 -12.09 -6.38
CA PRO A 62 18.94 -13.24 -6.95
C PRO A 62 19.41 -13.04 -8.40
N ASP A 63 18.68 -12.24 -9.19
CA ASP A 63 19.04 -11.89 -10.56
C ASP A 63 19.20 -10.36 -10.69
N SER A 64 20.45 -9.90 -10.59
CA SER A 64 20.82 -8.48 -10.66
C SER A 64 21.54 -8.10 -11.95
N ARG A 65 21.40 -8.92 -13.02
CA ARG A 65 22.11 -8.70 -14.30
C ARG A 65 21.79 -7.37 -14.96
N ASP A 66 20.58 -6.86 -14.80
CA ASP A 66 20.14 -5.59 -15.37
C ASP A 66 20.56 -4.37 -14.52
N ILE A 67 21.08 -4.61 -13.29
CA ILE A 67 21.58 -3.60 -12.35
C ILE A 67 22.97 -3.99 -11.80
N PRO A 68 23.99 -4.17 -12.66
CA PRO A 68 25.29 -4.72 -12.26
C PRO A 68 26.09 -3.83 -11.29
N THR A 69 25.72 -2.56 -11.18
CA THR A 69 26.33 -1.58 -10.27
C THR A 69 25.65 -1.53 -8.90
N ALA A 70 24.53 -2.23 -8.71
CA ALA A 70 23.79 -2.23 -7.46
C ALA A 70 24.65 -2.71 -6.28
N ARG A 71 24.45 -2.04 -5.15
CA ARG A 71 25.08 -2.37 -3.87
C ARG A 71 24.01 -2.52 -2.82
N CYS A 72 24.17 -3.52 -1.97
CA CYS A 72 23.22 -3.79 -0.90
C CYS A 72 23.93 -3.86 0.45
N THR A 73 23.23 -3.48 1.51
CA THR A 73 23.69 -3.55 2.89
C THR A 73 22.49 -3.75 3.82
N THR A 74 22.77 -3.94 5.11
CA THR A 74 21.76 -3.83 6.16
C THR A 74 22.12 -2.72 7.14
N VAL A 75 21.16 -1.86 7.48
CA VAL A 75 21.33 -0.81 8.49
C VAL A 75 20.66 -1.24 9.80
N ALA A 76 21.40 -1.24 10.91
CA ALA A 76 20.85 -1.60 12.20
C ALA A 76 20.15 -0.41 12.86
N VAL A 77 18.92 -0.63 13.33
CA VAL A 77 18.11 0.35 14.06
C VAL A 77 17.55 -0.29 15.32
N PRO A 78 17.32 0.47 16.41
CA PRO A 78 16.63 -0.08 17.57
C PRO A 78 15.18 -0.45 17.19
N VAL A 79 14.71 -1.58 17.71
CA VAL A 79 13.29 -1.95 17.61
C VAL A 79 12.47 -0.90 18.35
N ASP A 80 12.85 -0.57 19.59
CA ASP A 80 12.22 0.47 20.37
C ASP A 80 13.17 1.68 20.51
N TYR A 81 12.79 2.81 19.91
CA TYR A 81 13.57 4.05 19.97
C TYR A 81 13.61 4.70 21.36
N ASP A 82 12.66 4.39 22.24
CA ASP A 82 12.66 4.85 23.62
C ASP A 82 13.59 3.97 24.50
N HIS A 83 13.94 2.77 24.02
CA HIS A 83 14.88 1.84 24.66
C HIS A 83 15.96 1.34 23.68
N PRO A 84 16.86 2.23 23.19
CA PRO A 84 17.75 1.93 22.07
C PRO A 84 18.84 0.89 22.36
N GLY A 85 19.07 0.53 23.63
CA GLY A 85 20.00 -0.51 24.04
C GLY A 85 19.44 -1.94 23.97
N THR A 86 18.23 -2.13 23.46
CA THR A 86 17.52 -3.41 23.41
C THR A 86 17.66 -4.10 22.05
N ALA A 87 16.62 -4.82 21.59
CA ALA A 87 16.61 -5.53 20.32
C ALA A 87 16.82 -4.57 19.14
N GLN A 88 17.49 -5.05 18.10
CA GLN A 88 17.71 -4.30 16.86
C GLN A 88 17.01 -4.98 15.68
N ALA A 89 16.43 -4.17 14.82
CA ALA A 89 16.05 -4.57 13.47
C ALA A 89 17.20 -4.26 12.51
N LYS A 90 17.36 -5.06 11.46
CA LYS A 90 18.30 -4.82 10.37
C LYS A 90 17.50 -4.53 9.11
N LEU A 91 17.54 -3.28 8.69
CA LEU A 91 16.84 -2.79 7.51
C LEU A 91 17.63 -3.13 6.27
N ALA A 92 17.03 -3.85 5.33
CA ALA A 92 17.65 -4.12 4.03
C ALA A 92 17.63 -2.84 3.18
N VAL A 93 18.77 -2.52 2.56
CA VAL A 93 18.92 -1.34 1.72
C VAL A 93 19.61 -1.72 0.42
N ILE A 94 19.03 -1.30 -0.70
CA ILE A 94 19.64 -1.33 -2.04
C ILE A 94 20.00 0.09 -2.46
N ARG A 95 21.12 0.22 -3.18
CA ARG A 95 21.55 1.44 -3.84
C ARG A 95 22.05 1.13 -5.24
N VAL A 96 21.45 1.77 -6.25
CA VAL A 96 21.98 1.82 -7.62
C VAL A 96 22.65 3.18 -7.82
N PRO A 97 23.99 3.25 -7.93
CA PRO A 97 24.70 4.52 -8.02
C PRO A 97 24.32 5.35 -9.25
N ALA A 98 24.30 6.68 -9.09
CA ALA A 98 24.11 7.61 -10.19
C ALA A 98 25.15 7.38 -11.31
N THR A 99 24.73 7.52 -12.57
CA THR A 99 25.63 7.31 -13.72
C THR A 99 26.46 8.55 -14.09
N GLY A 100 26.09 9.73 -13.60
CA GLY A 100 26.72 11.00 -13.90
C GLY A 100 27.03 11.84 -12.65
N GLN A 101 26.79 13.15 -12.74
CA GLN A 101 27.03 14.07 -11.62
C GLN A 101 25.96 13.87 -10.54
N ARG A 102 26.36 13.25 -9.43
CA ARG A 102 25.49 13.00 -8.27
C ARG A 102 25.04 14.29 -7.58
N ILE A 103 23.72 14.42 -7.39
CA ILE A 103 23.04 15.41 -6.54
C ILE A 103 22.84 14.83 -5.12
N GLY A 104 22.41 13.58 -5.00
CA GLY A 104 22.12 12.93 -3.72
C GLY A 104 21.48 11.56 -3.89
N SER A 105 20.95 10.99 -2.82
CA SER A 105 20.10 9.79 -2.91
C SER A 105 18.63 10.18 -3.16
N LEU A 106 17.96 9.44 -4.03
CA LEU A 106 16.51 9.45 -4.20
C LEU A 106 15.95 8.15 -3.60
N LEU A 107 15.28 8.28 -2.47
CA LEU A 107 14.65 7.16 -1.77
C LEU A 107 13.27 6.91 -2.37
N PHE A 108 12.99 5.65 -2.68
CA PHE A 108 11.69 5.18 -3.16
C PHE A 108 10.99 4.40 -2.05
N ASN A 109 9.68 4.56 -1.93
CA ASN A 109 8.84 3.68 -1.14
C ASN A 109 7.58 3.33 -1.94
N PRO A 110 7.32 2.03 -2.22
CA PRO A 110 6.15 1.64 -3.01
C PRO A 110 4.85 1.91 -2.24
N GLY A 111 4.87 1.82 -0.92
CA GLY A 111 3.67 1.84 -0.10
C GLY A 111 3.30 0.44 0.36
N GLY A 112 2.03 0.08 0.20
CA GLY A 112 1.43 -1.09 0.82
C GLY A 112 0.52 -0.67 1.98
N PRO A 113 1.01 -0.53 3.24
CA PRO A 113 2.36 -0.86 3.72
C PRO A 113 2.73 -2.34 3.51
N GLY A 114 4.01 -2.66 3.59
CA GLY A 114 4.48 -4.04 3.49
C GLY A 114 5.19 -4.40 2.19
N ALA A 115 5.10 -3.58 1.14
CA ALA A 115 5.80 -3.84 -0.10
C ALA A 115 7.31 -3.52 -0.03
N SER A 116 8.14 -4.38 -0.63
CA SER A 116 9.59 -4.20 -0.64
C SER A 116 10.03 -3.06 -1.56
N ALA A 117 10.67 -2.03 -0.98
CA ALA A 117 11.31 -0.98 -1.75
C ALA A 117 12.63 -1.45 -2.37
N VAL A 118 13.27 -2.45 -1.78
CA VAL A 118 14.45 -3.10 -2.38
C VAL A 118 14.10 -3.74 -3.72
N ASP A 119 13.02 -4.52 -3.76
CA ASP A 119 12.57 -5.16 -4.98
C ASP A 119 12.03 -4.15 -5.99
N MET A 120 11.32 -3.11 -5.53
CA MET A 120 10.89 -1.99 -6.37
C MET A 120 12.07 -1.34 -7.09
N VAL A 121 13.14 -0.95 -6.37
CA VAL A 121 14.30 -0.30 -6.99
C VAL A 121 15.03 -1.25 -7.94
N ALA A 122 15.05 -2.55 -7.64
CA ALA A 122 15.64 -3.53 -8.55
C ALA A 122 14.90 -3.61 -9.90
N VAL A 123 13.59 -3.40 -9.90
CA VAL A 123 12.74 -3.36 -11.11
C VAL A 123 12.78 -1.99 -11.80
N MET A 124 12.74 -0.88 -11.05
CA MET A 124 12.71 0.48 -11.60
C MET A 124 14.03 0.93 -12.21
N ALA A 125 15.16 0.57 -11.60
CA ALA A 125 16.44 1.14 -11.99
C ALA A 125 16.80 0.89 -13.48
N PRO A 126 16.54 -0.29 -14.06
CA PRO A 126 16.67 -0.51 -15.50
C PRO A 126 15.78 0.38 -16.37
N GLU A 127 14.57 0.70 -15.92
CA GLU A 127 13.60 1.53 -16.66
C GLU A 127 14.01 3.00 -16.63
N LEU A 128 14.57 3.45 -15.51
CA LEU A 128 15.02 4.84 -15.33
C LEU A 128 16.43 5.11 -15.88
N LYS A 129 17.17 4.09 -16.35
CA LYS A 129 18.61 4.18 -16.64
C LYS A 129 19.01 5.33 -17.60
N ASP A 130 18.13 5.68 -18.53
CA ASP A 130 18.37 6.68 -19.57
C ASP A 130 17.79 8.07 -19.21
N THR A 131 17.21 8.20 -18.02
CA THR A 131 16.60 9.44 -17.52
C THR A 131 17.61 10.30 -16.74
N ASP A 132 17.26 11.58 -16.54
CA ASP A 132 18.04 12.48 -15.71
C ASP A 132 18.03 12.06 -14.22
N ILE A 133 17.02 11.29 -13.80
CA ILE A 133 16.94 10.73 -12.45
C ILE A 133 18.11 9.78 -12.19
N ALA A 134 18.30 8.75 -13.02
CA ALA A 134 19.42 7.80 -12.87
C ALA A 134 20.79 8.46 -13.13
N ARG A 135 20.83 9.57 -13.88
CA ARG A 135 22.06 10.33 -14.09
C ARG A 135 22.50 11.08 -12.85
N HIS A 136 21.56 11.63 -12.09
CA HIS A 136 21.84 12.56 -11.00
C HIS A 136 21.60 12.01 -9.60
N PHE A 137 20.87 10.91 -9.43
CA PHE A 137 20.57 10.35 -8.12
C PHE A 137 21.06 8.92 -7.98
N ASP A 138 21.58 8.61 -6.79
CA ASP A 138 21.63 7.22 -6.36
C ASP A 138 20.17 6.78 -6.13
N LEU A 139 19.73 5.72 -6.80
CA LEU A 139 18.39 5.17 -6.58
C LEU A 139 18.44 4.25 -5.37
N VAL A 140 17.68 4.58 -4.33
CA VAL A 140 17.75 3.91 -3.04
C VAL A 140 16.39 3.37 -2.65
N GLY A 141 16.35 2.10 -2.27
CA GLY A 141 15.19 1.45 -1.66
C GLY A 141 15.60 0.92 -0.30
N PHE A 142 14.75 1.10 0.70
CA PHE A 142 14.91 0.40 1.97
C PHE A 142 13.61 -0.29 2.35
N ASP A 143 13.72 -1.53 2.80
CA ASP A 143 12.57 -2.23 3.32
C ASP A 143 12.36 -1.80 4.78
N PRO A 144 11.18 -1.28 5.16
CA PRO A 144 10.90 -0.95 6.55
C PRO A 144 11.08 -2.16 7.48
N ARG A 145 11.13 -1.89 8.78
CA ARG A 145 11.17 -2.94 9.81
C ARG A 145 10.05 -3.96 9.59
N GLY A 146 10.41 -5.24 9.52
CA GLY A 146 9.44 -6.32 9.30
C GLY A 146 9.01 -6.52 7.86
N VAL A 147 9.51 -5.75 6.89
CA VAL A 147 9.10 -5.80 5.46
C VAL A 147 10.19 -6.45 4.60
N GLY A 148 9.79 -7.20 3.57
CA GLY A 148 10.67 -7.73 2.53
C GLY A 148 11.90 -8.45 3.08
N HIS A 149 13.07 -7.89 2.78
CA HIS A 149 14.37 -8.47 3.14
C HIS A 149 14.87 -8.02 4.53
N SER A 150 14.15 -7.13 5.21
CA SER A 150 14.50 -6.66 6.56
C SER A 150 14.26 -7.73 7.62
N THR A 151 15.12 -7.74 8.65
CA THR A 151 15.04 -8.74 9.73
C THR A 151 14.81 -8.11 11.11
N PRO A 152 13.98 -8.73 11.98
CA PRO A 152 13.18 -9.93 11.72
C PRO A 152 12.06 -9.67 10.71
N ALA A 153 11.85 -10.59 9.76
CA ALA A 153 10.79 -10.50 8.76
C ALA A 153 9.45 -10.82 9.43
N LEU A 154 8.44 -9.99 9.19
CA LEU A 154 7.15 -10.14 9.85
C LEU A 154 6.37 -11.29 9.22
N ARG A 155 6.14 -12.35 9.98
CA ARG A 155 5.42 -13.55 9.53
C ARG A 155 4.43 -14.03 10.57
N CYS A 156 3.16 -14.03 10.20
CA CYS A 156 2.04 -14.48 11.03
C CYS A 156 1.36 -15.73 10.47
N ARG A 157 1.35 -15.90 9.14
CA ARG A 157 0.82 -17.10 8.49
C ARG A 157 1.91 -17.89 7.78
N THR A 158 1.69 -19.19 7.70
CA THR A 158 2.35 -20.09 6.75
C THR A 158 1.64 -20.01 5.40
N ASP A 159 2.31 -20.45 4.32
CA ASP A 159 1.71 -20.47 2.97
C ASP A 159 0.39 -21.27 2.94
N ALA A 160 0.33 -22.38 3.66
CA ALA A 160 -0.87 -23.21 3.76
C ALA A 160 -2.02 -22.53 4.52
N GLU A 161 -1.71 -21.73 5.55
CA GLU A 161 -2.69 -20.92 6.28
C GLU A 161 -3.22 -19.77 5.41
N PHE A 162 -2.37 -19.14 4.59
CA PHE A 162 -2.79 -18.16 3.60
C PHE A 162 -3.69 -18.77 2.52
N ASP A 163 -3.31 -19.91 1.94
CA ASP A 163 -4.14 -20.63 0.98
C ASP A 163 -5.50 -21.04 1.61
N ALA A 164 -5.53 -21.39 2.90
CA ALA A 164 -6.79 -21.69 3.61
C ALA A 164 -7.67 -20.45 3.79
N TYR A 165 -7.08 -19.33 4.18
CA TYR A 165 -7.79 -18.06 4.32
C TYR A 165 -8.43 -17.62 2.99
N ARG A 166 -7.70 -17.72 1.87
CA ARG A 166 -8.19 -17.35 0.53
C ARG A 166 -9.30 -18.24 -0.01
N ARG A 167 -9.40 -19.49 0.48
CA ARG A 167 -10.51 -20.38 0.11
C ARG A 167 -11.81 -20.05 0.84
N ASP A 168 -11.73 -19.41 2.00
CA ASP A 168 -12.89 -19.03 2.78
C ASP A 168 -13.58 -17.80 2.15
N PRO A 169 -14.87 -17.87 1.79
CA PRO A 169 -15.57 -16.75 1.18
C PRO A 169 -15.62 -15.49 2.04
N MET A 170 -15.61 -15.60 3.38
CA MET A 170 -15.65 -14.45 4.30
C MET A 170 -16.88 -13.51 4.11
N VAL A 171 -18.00 -14.03 3.60
CA VAL A 171 -19.21 -13.23 3.28
C VAL A 171 -20.44 -13.51 4.13
N ASP A 172 -20.43 -14.54 4.99
CA ASP A 172 -21.56 -14.79 5.88
C ASP A 172 -21.55 -13.80 7.05
N TYR A 173 -22.39 -12.78 6.97
CA TYR A 173 -22.56 -11.78 8.02
C TYR A 173 -23.76 -12.11 8.92
N SER A 174 -24.16 -13.38 9.04
CA SER A 174 -25.00 -13.83 10.16
C SER A 174 -24.25 -13.71 11.49
N GLN A 175 -24.94 -13.82 12.62
CA GLN A 175 -24.27 -13.85 13.93
C GLN A 175 -23.21 -14.96 14.03
N THR A 176 -23.47 -16.12 13.44
CA THR A 176 -22.51 -17.25 13.41
C THR A 176 -21.34 -16.96 12.48
N GLY A 177 -21.61 -16.43 11.28
CA GLY A 177 -20.55 -16.07 10.33
C GLY A 177 -19.65 -14.95 10.84
N VAL A 178 -20.21 -13.93 11.50
CA VAL A 178 -19.43 -12.90 12.21
C VAL A 178 -18.52 -13.50 13.28
N ALA A 179 -19.03 -14.43 14.09
CA ALA A 179 -18.21 -15.09 15.11
C ALA A 179 -17.05 -15.90 14.49
N HIS A 180 -17.28 -16.55 13.34
CA HIS A 180 -16.26 -17.26 12.57
C HIS A 180 -15.18 -16.31 12.03
N ILE A 181 -15.58 -15.23 11.33
CA ILE A 181 -14.63 -14.26 10.75
C ILE A 181 -13.77 -13.63 11.84
N GLU A 182 -14.37 -13.17 12.95
CA GLU A 182 -13.60 -12.62 14.06
C GLU A 182 -12.69 -13.66 14.72
N GLN A 183 -13.06 -14.95 14.73
CA GLN A 183 -12.20 -16.01 15.24
C GLN A 183 -10.96 -16.18 14.35
N VAL A 184 -11.12 -16.16 13.03
CA VAL A 184 -10.00 -16.17 12.07
C VAL A 184 -9.07 -14.97 12.29
N TYR A 185 -9.62 -13.79 12.57
CA TYR A 185 -8.82 -12.59 12.88
C TYR A 185 -8.09 -12.70 14.21
N ARG A 186 -8.71 -13.25 15.26
CA ARG A 186 -8.03 -13.49 16.55
C ARG A 186 -6.89 -14.50 16.41
N GLU A 187 -7.09 -15.56 15.64
CA GLU A 187 -6.05 -16.57 15.38
C GLU A 187 -4.86 -15.95 14.64
N LEU A 188 -5.12 -15.12 13.63
CA LEU A 188 -4.06 -14.35 12.97
C LEU A 188 -3.28 -13.47 13.96
N ALA A 189 -3.99 -12.66 14.74
CA ALA A 189 -3.37 -11.75 15.71
C ALA A 189 -2.53 -12.52 16.74
N GLN A 190 -3.01 -13.67 17.21
CA GLN A 190 -2.26 -14.53 18.12
C GLN A 190 -1.01 -15.12 17.46
N HIS A 191 -1.11 -15.61 16.22
CA HIS A 191 0.06 -16.13 15.50
C HIS A 191 1.12 -15.04 15.27
N CYS A 192 0.72 -13.79 15.00
CA CYS A 192 1.64 -12.67 14.94
C CYS A 192 2.37 -12.48 16.28
N VAL A 193 1.65 -12.49 17.41
CA VAL A 193 2.25 -12.35 18.74
C VAL A 193 3.21 -13.50 19.05
N ASP A 194 2.81 -14.73 18.77
CA ASP A 194 3.62 -15.92 19.07
C ASP A 194 4.92 -15.95 18.27
N ARG A 195 4.91 -15.46 17.02
CA ARG A 195 6.06 -15.49 16.11
C ARG A 195 6.94 -14.26 16.22
N MET A 196 6.35 -13.08 16.44
CA MET A 196 7.07 -11.80 16.40
C MET A 196 7.28 -11.17 17.77
N GLY A 197 6.44 -11.51 18.75
CA GLY A 197 6.42 -10.88 20.07
C GLY A 197 5.76 -9.50 20.08
N PRO A 198 5.06 -9.13 21.16
CA PRO A 198 4.30 -7.87 21.22
C PRO A 198 5.21 -6.64 21.18
N GLY A 199 6.45 -6.73 21.68
CA GLY A 199 7.40 -5.62 21.66
C GLY A 199 7.83 -5.22 20.25
N PHE A 200 7.97 -6.18 19.34
CA PHE A 200 8.24 -5.88 17.93
C PHE A 200 6.99 -5.31 17.26
N LEU A 201 5.83 -5.96 17.42
CA LEU A 201 4.56 -5.52 16.83
C LEU A 201 4.15 -4.11 17.26
N ALA A 202 4.42 -3.71 18.51
CA ALA A 202 4.14 -2.36 18.99
C ALA A 202 5.02 -1.29 18.33
N ASN A 203 6.06 -1.67 17.59
CA ASN A 203 7.07 -0.78 17.05
C ASN A 203 7.24 -0.88 15.53
N VAL A 204 6.38 -1.59 14.80
CA VAL A 204 6.47 -1.71 13.32
C VAL A 204 5.86 -0.55 12.54
N GLY A 205 5.08 0.31 13.21
CA GLY A 205 4.33 1.40 12.57
C GLY A 205 5.15 2.49 11.90
N THR A 206 4.45 3.33 11.15
CA THR A 206 4.96 4.48 10.40
C THR A 206 5.81 5.41 11.24
N ALA A 207 5.41 5.66 12.50
CA ALA A 207 6.14 6.54 13.41
C ALA A 207 7.60 6.08 13.64
N SER A 208 7.83 4.77 13.70
CA SER A 208 9.16 4.19 13.83
C SER A 208 9.87 4.11 12.48
N ALA A 209 9.16 3.78 11.39
CA ALA A 209 9.71 3.78 10.04
C ALA A 209 10.22 5.18 9.60
N ALA A 210 9.57 6.27 10.03
CA ALA A 210 10.06 7.62 9.76
C ALA A 210 11.40 7.92 10.45
N ARG A 211 11.62 7.40 11.67
CA ARG A 211 12.91 7.51 12.38
C ARG A 211 13.98 6.65 11.70
N ASP A 212 13.60 5.46 11.24
CA ASP A 212 14.47 4.58 10.45
C ASP A 212 14.95 5.25 9.17
N MET A 213 14.05 5.95 8.47
CA MET A 213 14.39 6.70 7.26
C MET A 213 15.46 7.77 7.53
N ASP A 214 15.45 8.42 8.70
CA ASP A 214 16.53 9.35 9.07
C ASP A 214 17.85 8.64 9.40
N GLY A 215 17.78 7.48 10.06
CA GLY A 215 18.94 6.62 10.26
C GLY A 215 19.58 6.18 8.94
N ILE A 216 18.77 5.85 7.95
CA ILE A 216 19.21 5.49 6.60
C ILE A 216 19.83 6.70 5.89
N ARG A 217 19.23 7.89 5.97
CA ARG A 217 19.83 9.13 5.46
C ARG A 217 21.27 9.31 5.99
N GLN A 218 21.46 9.16 7.30
CA GLN A 218 22.77 9.26 7.94
C GLN A 218 23.72 8.17 7.44
N ALA A 219 23.24 6.93 7.30
CA ALA A 219 24.02 5.79 6.80
C ALA A 219 24.44 5.94 5.33
N LEU A 220 23.66 6.66 4.52
CA LEU A 220 23.98 7.04 3.14
C LEU A 220 25.00 8.19 3.07
N GLY A 221 25.17 8.94 4.17
CA GLY A 221 26.05 10.11 4.24
C GLY A 221 25.47 11.37 3.60
N ASP A 222 24.14 11.45 3.45
CA ASP A 222 23.47 12.62 2.87
C ASP A 222 22.97 13.57 3.98
N ASP A 223 23.16 14.88 3.80
CA ASP A 223 22.62 15.89 4.72
C ASP A 223 21.09 16.02 4.62
N GLN A 224 20.54 15.81 3.43
CA GLN A 224 19.12 15.83 3.14
C GLN A 224 18.74 14.71 2.16
N ILE A 225 17.52 14.19 2.27
CA ILE A 225 16.97 13.21 1.34
C ILE A 225 16.22 13.84 0.18
N ASN A 226 16.18 13.11 -0.92
CA ASN A 226 15.11 13.21 -1.91
C ASN A 226 14.22 11.98 -1.76
N TYR A 227 12.90 12.14 -1.86
CA TYR A 227 11.97 11.05 -1.58
C TYR A 227 10.84 11.02 -2.61
N LEU A 228 10.53 9.82 -3.11
CA LEU A 228 9.35 9.52 -3.89
C LEU A 228 8.58 8.41 -3.20
N GLY A 229 7.48 8.79 -2.55
CA GLY A 229 6.58 7.87 -1.88
C GLY A 229 5.30 7.69 -2.67
N TYR A 230 4.94 6.44 -2.90
CA TYR A 230 3.69 6.06 -3.53
C TYR A 230 2.73 5.54 -2.48
N SER A 231 1.43 5.82 -2.61
CA SER A 231 0.41 5.15 -1.79
C SER A 231 0.66 5.35 -0.27
N TYR A 232 0.72 4.29 0.54
CA TYR A 232 1.19 4.37 1.95
C TYR A 232 2.54 5.08 2.14
N GLY A 233 3.43 5.03 1.14
CA GLY A 233 4.67 5.82 1.15
C GLY A 233 4.42 7.32 1.29
N THR A 234 3.22 7.81 0.97
CA THR A 234 2.81 9.20 1.22
C THR A 234 2.55 9.50 2.70
N GLU A 235 2.04 8.53 3.45
CA GLU A 235 1.89 8.62 4.91
C GLU A 235 3.27 8.61 5.58
N LEU A 236 4.17 7.71 5.17
CA LEU A 236 5.56 7.70 5.63
C LEU A 236 6.29 9.00 5.31
N GLY A 237 6.11 9.54 4.10
CA GLY A 237 6.67 10.82 3.69
C GLY A 237 6.16 11.98 4.55
N THR A 238 4.86 12.00 4.83
CA THR A 238 4.21 13.00 5.70
C THR A 238 4.77 12.93 7.12
N ALA A 239 4.81 11.73 7.72
CA ALA A 239 5.38 11.52 9.06
C ALA A 239 6.86 11.91 9.14
N TYR A 240 7.63 11.73 8.06
CA TYR A 240 9.01 12.19 7.99
C TYR A 240 9.12 13.71 7.92
N VAL A 241 8.29 14.39 7.12
CA VAL A 241 8.27 15.86 7.03
C VAL A 241 7.99 16.48 8.40
N GLU A 242 7.04 15.93 9.15
CA GLU A 242 6.66 16.43 10.47
C GLU A 242 7.81 16.37 11.48
N ARG A 243 8.61 15.30 11.43
CA ARG A 243 9.68 15.05 12.41
C ARG A 243 11.03 15.59 11.96
N PHE A 244 11.29 15.58 10.66
CA PHE A 244 12.61 15.78 10.05
C PHE A 244 12.56 16.67 8.81
N GLY A 245 11.58 17.59 8.68
CA GLY A 245 11.42 18.44 7.50
C GLY A 245 12.63 19.31 7.14
N ALA A 246 13.54 19.56 8.08
CA ALA A 246 14.84 20.20 7.81
C ALA A 246 15.76 19.32 6.94
N HIS A 247 15.64 17.99 7.05
CA HIS A 247 16.40 16.98 6.30
C HIS A 247 15.75 16.61 4.96
N VAL A 248 14.68 17.29 4.53
CA VAL A 248 14.08 17.10 3.20
C VAL A 248 14.62 18.14 2.22
N ARG A 249 15.19 17.68 1.10
CA ARG A 249 15.54 18.53 -0.05
C ARG A 249 14.34 18.69 -0.99
N ALA A 250 13.84 17.57 -1.50
CA ALA A 250 12.71 17.50 -2.42
C ALA A 250 11.92 16.20 -2.17
N MET A 251 10.60 16.28 -2.20
CA MET A 251 9.72 15.17 -1.89
C MET A 251 8.52 15.14 -2.83
N VAL A 252 8.21 13.98 -3.38
CA VAL A 252 7.02 13.74 -4.19
C VAL A 252 6.18 12.66 -3.52
N LEU A 253 4.89 12.95 -3.34
CA LEU A 253 3.91 12.07 -2.73
C LEU A 253 2.82 11.77 -3.77
N ASP A 254 2.80 10.55 -4.31
CA ASP A 254 1.91 10.15 -5.40
C ASP A 254 0.90 9.09 -4.95
N GLY A 255 -0.40 9.37 -5.11
CA GLY A 255 -1.46 8.56 -4.50
C GLY A 255 -1.53 8.80 -2.98
N ALA A 256 -2.04 9.97 -2.60
CA ALA A 256 -1.97 10.48 -1.24
C ALA A 256 -2.98 9.84 -0.27
N ILE A 257 -2.50 9.49 0.93
CA ILE A 257 -3.33 9.21 2.09
C ILE A 257 -3.66 10.52 2.82
N ASP A 258 -4.92 10.69 3.23
CA ASP A 258 -5.34 11.81 4.06
C ASP A 258 -5.13 11.44 5.55
N PRO A 259 -4.17 12.06 6.25
CA PRO A 259 -3.84 11.68 7.62
C PRO A 259 -4.91 12.13 8.64
N THR A 260 -5.94 12.87 8.21
CA THR A 260 -6.95 13.45 9.12
C THR A 260 -8.11 12.51 9.43
N ILE A 261 -8.28 11.43 8.67
CA ILE A 261 -9.45 10.56 8.76
C ILE A 261 -9.11 9.22 9.42
N GLY A 262 -10.11 8.63 10.07
CA GLY A 262 -9.98 7.30 10.67
C GLY A 262 -10.25 6.16 9.68
N PRO A 263 -9.90 4.91 10.06
CA PRO A 263 -9.91 3.76 9.15
C PRO A 263 -11.27 3.44 8.52
N ILE A 264 -12.37 3.71 9.24
CA ILE A 264 -13.72 3.50 8.68
C ILE A 264 -14.00 4.49 7.54
N GLU A 265 -13.75 5.79 7.76
CA GLU A 265 -14.03 6.81 6.75
C GLU A 265 -13.12 6.63 5.53
N GLU A 266 -11.86 6.29 5.77
CA GLU A 266 -10.90 5.92 4.73
C GLU A 266 -11.42 4.76 3.87
N ASN A 267 -11.87 3.67 4.51
CA ASN A 267 -12.49 2.54 3.82
C ASN A 267 -13.74 2.93 3.01
N VAL A 268 -14.60 3.85 3.50
CA VAL A 268 -15.78 4.31 2.73
C VAL A 268 -15.32 4.95 1.43
N LYS A 269 -14.37 5.88 1.55
CA LYS A 269 -13.87 6.68 0.42
C LYS A 269 -13.14 5.80 -0.59
N GLN A 270 -12.30 4.87 -0.12
CA GLN A 270 -11.59 3.93 -0.96
C GLN A 270 -12.57 3.01 -1.72
N LEU A 271 -13.56 2.42 -1.04
CA LEU A 271 -14.56 1.59 -1.71
C LEU A 271 -15.37 2.35 -2.76
N ALA A 272 -15.72 3.61 -2.50
CA ALA A 272 -16.34 4.47 -3.50
C ALA A 272 -15.42 4.74 -4.71
N GLY A 273 -14.10 4.88 -4.46
CA GLY A 273 -13.07 4.95 -5.50
C GLY A 273 -13.04 3.69 -6.36
N PHE A 274 -12.98 2.50 -5.75
CA PHE A 274 -13.05 1.23 -6.47
C PHE A 274 -14.35 1.04 -7.24
N GLN A 275 -15.49 1.49 -6.72
CA GLN A 275 -16.75 1.46 -7.46
C GLN A 275 -16.71 2.39 -8.69
N THR A 276 -16.04 3.53 -8.59
CA THR A 276 -15.81 4.44 -9.73
C THR A 276 -14.93 3.77 -10.78
N ALA A 277 -13.80 3.17 -10.37
CA ALA A 277 -12.92 2.43 -11.29
C ALA A 277 -13.61 1.22 -11.91
N PHE A 278 -14.47 0.50 -11.17
CA PHE A 278 -15.29 -0.58 -11.70
C PHE A 278 -16.22 -0.07 -12.80
N ASN A 279 -16.85 1.10 -12.62
CA ASN A 279 -17.71 1.70 -13.63
C ASN A 279 -16.93 2.11 -14.88
N ASP A 280 -15.72 2.66 -14.70
CA ASP A 280 -14.84 3.05 -15.81
C ASP A 280 -14.36 1.81 -16.60
N TYR A 281 -13.96 0.75 -15.89
CA TYR A 281 -13.65 -0.56 -16.47
C TYR A 281 -14.84 -1.10 -17.29
N ALA A 282 -16.03 -1.11 -16.70
CA ALA A 282 -17.22 -1.65 -17.33
C ALA A 282 -17.63 -0.82 -18.56
N ALA A 283 -17.44 0.50 -18.52
CA ALA A 283 -17.65 1.40 -19.64
C ALA A 283 -16.66 1.13 -20.79
N ASP A 284 -15.38 0.90 -20.49
CA ASP A 284 -14.39 0.54 -21.50
C ASP A 284 -14.70 -0.84 -22.12
N CYS A 285 -14.97 -1.83 -21.27
CA CYS A 285 -15.39 -3.17 -21.68
C CYS A 285 -16.61 -3.14 -22.60
N ALA A 286 -17.64 -2.34 -22.25
CA ALA A 286 -18.89 -2.19 -23.00
C ALA A 286 -18.73 -1.60 -24.41
N ARG A 287 -17.55 -1.07 -24.78
CA ARG A 287 -17.23 -0.73 -26.17
C ARG A 287 -17.24 -1.97 -27.09
N SER A 288 -17.09 -3.16 -26.50
CA SER A 288 -17.26 -4.44 -27.17
C SER A 288 -18.59 -5.09 -26.82
N THR A 289 -19.31 -5.60 -27.81
CA THR A 289 -20.51 -6.42 -27.59
C THR A 289 -20.20 -7.76 -26.91
N ALA A 290 -18.93 -8.16 -26.85
CA ALA A 290 -18.47 -9.35 -26.14
C ALA A 290 -18.15 -9.10 -24.65
N CYS A 291 -18.40 -7.88 -24.14
CA CYS A 291 -18.19 -7.61 -22.72
C CYS A 291 -19.03 -8.55 -21.85
N PRO A 292 -18.44 -9.28 -20.88
CA PRO A 292 -19.19 -10.17 -20.00
C PRO A 292 -20.21 -9.41 -19.13
N LEU A 293 -19.97 -8.13 -18.86
CA LEU A 293 -20.90 -7.24 -18.16
C LEU A 293 -21.97 -6.62 -19.08
N GLY A 294 -21.93 -6.87 -20.38
CA GLY A 294 -22.84 -6.28 -21.36
C GLY A 294 -22.65 -4.77 -21.54
N THR A 295 -23.55 -4.16 -22.32
CA THR A 295 -23.45 -2.75 -22.74
C THR A 295 -24.40 -1.80 -22.02
N ASP A 296 -25.24 -2.32 -21.12
CA ASP A 296 -26.19 -1.53 -20.34
C ASP A 296 -25.56 -1.15 -18.98
N PRO A 297 -25.25 0.14 -18.75
CA PRO A 297 -24.61 0.58 -17.51
C PRO A 297 -25.43 0.30 -16.25
N THR A 298 -26.76 0.16 -16.39
CA THR A 298 -27.64 -0.14 -15.23
C THR A 298 -27.53 -1.60 -14.77
N GLN A 299 -26.86 -2.46 -15.54
CA GLN A 299 -26.77 -3.90 -15.27
C GLN A 299 -25.35 -4.36 -14.94
N TRP A 300 -24.32 -3.51 -15.00
CA TRP A 300 -22.93 -3.95 -14.82
C TRP A 300 -22.68 -4.64 -13.48
N VAL A 301 -23.15 -4.04 -12.38
CA VAL A 301 -23.05 -4.64 -11.04
C VAL A 301 -23.79 -5.97 -10.95
N ASN A 302 -25.07 -6.00 -11.39
CA ASN A 302 -25.88 -7.22 -11.35
C ASN A 302 -25.26 -8.36 -12.17
N ARG A 303 -24.69 -8.04 -13.34
CA ARG A 303 -24.05 -9.02 -14.21
C ARG A 303 -22.72 -9.50 -13.65
N TYR A 304 -21.95 -8.62 -13.02
CA TYR A 304 -20.75 -9.02 -12.29
C TYR A 304 -21.12 -9.99 -11.16
N GLN A 305 -22.04 -9.60 -10.27
CA GLN A 305 -22.50 -10.46 -9.17
C GLN A 305 -23.06 -11.79 -9.67
N ALA A 306 -23.81 -11.82 -10.78
CA ALA A 306 -24.29 -13.06 -11.38
C ALA A 306 -23.16 -14.03 -11.81
N LEU A 307 -21.96 -13.51 -12.09
CA LEU A 307 -20.78 -14.32 -12.40
C LEU A 307 -20.02 -14.74 -11.12
N VAL A 308 -19.95 -13.86 -10.11
CA VAL A 308 -19.05 -14.05 -8.95
C VAL A 308 -19.75 -14.66 -7.74
N ASP A 309 -21.02 -14.31 -7.45
CA ASP A 309 -21.77 -14.81 -6.29
C ASP A 309 -21.89 -16.35 -6.25
N PRO A 310 -22.06 -17.08 -7.37
CA PRO A 310 -22.07 -18.54 -7.34
C PRO A 310 -20.80 -19.16 -6.75
N LEU A 311 -19.68 -18.43 -6.76
CA LEU A 311 -18.38 -18.89 -6.24
C LEU A 311 -18.37 -19.07 -4.72
N VAL A 312 -19.33 -18.49 -4.00
CA VAL A 312 -19.50 -18.72 -2.56
C VAL A 312 -19.82 -20.19 -2.26
N ALA A 313 -20.58 -20.84 -3.14
CA ALA A 313 -20.98 -22.24 -2.97
C ALA A 313 -20.08 -23.21 -3.75
N THR A 314 -19.54 -22.80 -4.89
CA THR A 314 -18.77 -23.68 -5.77
C THR A 314 -17.63 -22.92 -6.44
N PRO A 315 -16.36 -23.22 -6.11
CA PRO A 315 -15.22 -22.56 -6.75
C PRO A 315 -15.26 -22.65 -8.28
N GLY A 316 -14.84 -21.58 -8.92
CA GLY A 316 -14.72 -21.47 -10.37
C GLY A 316 -13.63 -22.41 -10.88
N LYS A 317 -13.77 -22.88 -12.12
CA LYS A 317 -12.76 -23.75 -12.73
C LYS A 317 -11.55 -22.92 -13.11
N THR A 318 -10.37 -23.45 -12.82
CA THR A 318 -9.10 -22.95 -13.33
C THR A 318 -8.22 -24.14 -13.73
N SER A 319 -7.16 -23.91 -14.51
CA SER A 319 -6.13 -24.94 -14.74
C SER A 319 -5.32 -25.26 -13.48
N ASP A 320 -5.33 -24.35 -12.51
CA ASP A 320 -4.72 -24.54 -11.20
C ASP A 320 -5.61 -25.42 -10.30
N PRO A 321 -5.06 -26.38 -9.55
CA PRO A 321 -5.88 -27.28 -8.71
C PRO A 321 -6.64 -26.56 -7.58
N ARG A 322 -6.31 -25.32 -7.24
CA ARG A 322 -7.03 -24.53 -6.22
C ARG A 322 -8.45 -24.15 -6.66
N GLY A 323 -8.70 -24.03 -7.97
CA GLY A 323 -9.89 -23.35 -8.49
C GLY A 323 -9.87 -21.85 -8.16
N LEU A 324 -11.00 -21.18 -8.39
CA LEU A 324 -11.19 -19.75 -8.07
C LEU A 324 -12.26 -19.61 -6.98
N SER A 325 -11.88 -19.22 -5.77
CA SER A 325 -12.85 -18.93 -4.70
C SER A 325 -13.58 -17.60 -4.94
N TYR A 326 -14.66 -17.34 -4.20
CA TYR A 326 -15.30 -16.02 -4.18
C TYR A 326 -14.30 -14.92 -3.75
N ALA A 327 -13.55 -15.17 -2.67
CA ALA A 327 -12.59 -14.20 -2.14
C ALA A 327 -11.48 -13.89 -3.17
N ASP A 328 -10.95 -14.90 -3.86
CA ASP A 328 -9.95 -14.69 -4.92
C ASP A 328 -10.54 -13.95 -6.12
N ALA A 329 -11.80 -14.21 -6.50
CA ALA A 329 -12.42 -13.47 -7.60
C ALA A 329 -12.67 -11.98 -7.26
N ALA A 330 -13.08 -11.70 -6.01
CA ALA A 330 -13.22 -10.34 -5.52
C ALA A 330 -11.86 -9.62 -5.45
N THR A 331 -10.84 -10.26 -4.87
CA THR A 331 -9.48 -9.73 -4.79
C THR A 331 -8.86 -9.52 -6.17
N GLY A 332 -8.99 -10.48 -7.08
CA GLY A 332 -8.50 -10.35 -8.45
C GLY A 332 -9.17 -9.21 -9.21
N THR A 333 -10.46 -8.98 -8.98
CA THR A 333 -11.17 -7.82 -9.52
C THR A 333 -10.63 -6.52 -8.94
N VAL A 334 -10.49 -6.43 -7.61
CA VAL A 334 -9.88 -5.25 -6.95
C VAL A 334 -8.47 -4.98 -7.51
N ASN A 335 -7.61 -5.98 -7.61
CA ASN A 335 -6.26 -5.83 -8.17
C ASN A 335 -6.29 -5.33 -9.62
N ALA A 336 -7.25 -5.79 -10.42
CA ALA A 336 -7.36 -5.30 -11.79
C ALA A 336 -7.81 -3.85 -11.91
N LEU A 337 -8.50 -3.31 -10.90
CA LEU A 337 -8.97 -1.94 -10.90
C LEU A 337 -7.89 -0.93 -10.54
N TYR A 338 -6.75 -1.35 -9.99
CA TYR A 338 -5.59 -0.48 -9.74
C TYR A 338 -5.04 0.15 -11.03
N THR A 339 -5.16 -0.53 -12.18
CA THR A 339 -4.50 -0.10 -13.41
C THR A 339 -5.23 -0.61 -14.66
N PRO A 340 -5.48 0.23 -15.69
CA PRO A 340 -6.14 -0.18 -16.94
C PRO A 340 -5.42 -1.32 -17.67
N GLN A 341 -4.12 -1.46 -17.45
CA GLN A 341 -3.26 -2.53 -17.97
C GLN A 341 -3.78 -3.91 -17.54
N HIS A 342 -4.48 -3.99 -16.41
CA HIS A 342 -5.06 -5.23 -15.87
C HIS A 342 -6.50 -5.51 -16.34
N TRP A 343 -7.22 -4.54 -16.91
CA TRP A 343 -8.63 -4.70 -17.32
C TRP A 343 -8.87 -5.82 -18.34
N LYS A 344 -7.87 -6.10 -19.18
CA LYS A 344 -7.93 -7.24 -20.12
C LYS A 344 -7.94 -8.60 -19.39
N TYR A 345 -7.21 -8.74 -18.28
CA TYR A 345 -7.18 -9.97 -17.50
C TYR A 345 -8.48 -10.13 -16.71
N LEU A 346 -9.03 -9.03 -16.16
CA LEU A 346 -10.36 -9.04 -15.55
C LEU A 346 -11.44 -9.49 -16.56
N THR A 347 -11.45 -8.89 -17.75
CA THR A 347 -12.39 -9.28 -18.82
C THR A 347 -12.26 -10.75 -19.21
N SER A 348 -11.03 -11.23 -19.36
CA SER A 348 -10.74 -12.63 -19.68
C SER A 348 -11.23 -13.60 -18.60
N GLY A 349 -10.94 -13.32 -17.32
CA GLY A 349 -11.41 -14.14 -16.21
C GLY A 349 -12.93 -14.15 -16.05
N LEU A 350 -13.60 -13.00 -16.24
CA LEU A 350 -15.06 -12.90 -16.24
C LEU A 350 -15.70 -13.68 -17.41
N LEU A 351 -15.09 -13.66 -18.59
CA LEU A 351 -15.50 -14.52 -19.71
C LEU A 351 -15.32 -16.01 -19.39
N GLY A 352 -14.24 -16.37 -18.67
CA GLY A 352 -14.01 -17.72 -18.17
C GLY A 352 -15.15 -18.21 -17.28
N LEU A 353 -15.58 -17.37 -16.33
CA LEU A 353 -16.75 -17.63 -15.49
C LEU A 353 -18.04 -17.74 -16.31
N GLN A 354 -18.28 -16.80 -17.23
CA GLN A 354 -19.48 -16.76 -18.07
C GLN A 354 -19.64 -18.04 -18.91
N HIS A 355 -18.54 -18.58 -19.44
CA HIS A 355 -18.55 -19.78 -20.28
C HIS A 355 -18.45 -21.09 -19.46
N GLY A 356 -18.24 -21.01 -18.15
CA GLY A 356 -17.98 -22.19 -17.31
C GLY A 356 -16.68 -22.91 -17.64
N THR A 357 -15.70 -22.16 -18.16
CA THR A 357 -14.35 -22.61 -18.56
C THR A 357 -13.31 -22.11 -17.55
N ASP A 358 -12.05 -21.99 -17.96
CA ASP A 358 -10.95 -21.54 -17.12
C ASP A 358 -11.06 -20.03 -16.82
N ALA A 359 -11.18 -19.67 -15.54
CA ALA A 359 -11.17 -18.30 -15.02
C ALA A 359 -9.81 -17.93 -14.38
N GLY A 360 -8.74 -18.60 -14.79
CA GLY A 360 -7.41 -18.50 -14.18
C GLY A 360 -6.81 -17.10 -14.16
N ASP A 361 -7.20 -16.20 -15.06
CA ASP A 361 -6.71 -14.82 -15.05
C ASP A 361 -7.16 -14.06 -13.78
N LEU A 362 -8.35 -14.34 -13.23
CA LEU A 362 -8.76 -13.78 -11.93
C LEU A 362 -7.92 -14.35 -10.78
N LEU A 363 -7.56 -15.63 -10.84
CA LEU A 363 -6.71 -16.27 -9.84
C LEU A 363 -5.27 -15.72 -9.89
N VAL A 364 -4.74 -15.48 -11.09
CA VAL A 364 -3.43 -14.85 -11.29
C VAL A 364 -3.42 -13.43 -10.75
N LEU A 365 -4.49 -12.65 -10.99
CA LEU A 365 -4.64 -11.32 -10.39
C LEU A 365 -4.71 -11.37 -8.84
N ALA A 366 -5.36 -12.39 -8.28
CA ALA A 366 -5.38 -12.58 -6.83
C ALA A 366 -4.00 -13.03 -6.29
N ASP A 367 -3.28 -13.89 -7.01
CA ASP A 367 -1.92 -14.31 -6.63
C ASP A 367 -0.94 -13.14 -6.64
N ASP A 368 -1.01 -12.29 -7.67
CA ASP A 368 -0.25 -11.04 -7.76
C ASP A 368 -0.53 -10.12 -6.56
N TYR A 369 -1.81 -9.96 -6.19
CA TYR A 369 -2.20 -9.16 -5.03
C TYR A 369 -1.76 -9.75 -3.69
N TYR A 370 -1.66 -11.07 -3.56
CA TYR A 370 -1.23 -11.70 -2.31
C TYR A 370 0.28 -11.98 -2.28
N GLY A 371 1.04 -11.62 -3.31
CA GLY A 371 2.48 -11.91 -3.35
C GLY A 371 2.80 -13.40 -3.43
N ARG A 372 1.91 -14.20 -4.04
CA ARG A 372 2.07 -15.65 -4.15
C ARG A 372 2.78 -16.04 -5.45
N ASP A 373 3.90 -16.73 -5.33
CA ASP A 373 4.66 -17.21 -6.49
C ASP A 373 4.08 -18.50 -7.11
N LEU A 374 4.67 -18.93 -8.23
CA LEU A 374 4.28 -20.14 -8.95
C LEU A 374 4.55 -21.45 -8.19
N ASN A 375 5.38 -21.40 -7.13
CA ASN A 375 5.63 -22.53 -6.24
C ASN A 375 4.68 -22.55 -5.04
N GLY A 376 3.81 -21.54 -4.93
CA GLY A 376 2.85 -21.36 -3.84
C GLY A 376 3.44 -20.78 -2.56
N GLN A 377 4.57 -20.08 -2.67
CA GLN A 377 5.19 -19.35 -1.57
C GLN A 377 4.68 -17.92 -1.57
N TYR A 378 4.38 -17.38 -0.38
CA TYR A 378 3.97 -16.00 -0.21
C TYR A 378 5.16 -15.14 0.22
N ASP A 379 5.29 -13.92 -0.31
CA ASP A 379 6.06 -12.88 0.37
C ASP A 379 5.38 -12.46 1.69
N ASN A 380 6.01 -11.55 2.43
CA ASN A 380 5.53 -11.16 3.75
C ASN A 380 4.69 -9.88 3.75
N ASP A 381 4.35 -9.38 2.58
CA ASP A 381 3.76 -8.06 2.40
C ASP A 381 2.42 -7.97 3.14
N GLN A 382 1.59 -9.02 3.05
CA GLN A 382 0.27 -9.07 3.67
C GLN A 382 0.29 -9.17 5.20
N ASP A 383 1.25 -9.90 5.76
CA ASP A 383 1.41 -9.95 7.21
C ASP A 383 1.94 -8.60 7.70
N ALA A 384 2.90 -7.99 6.99
CA ALA A 384 3.44 -6.68 7.32
C ALA A 384 2.39 -5.56 7.19
N PHE A 385 1.61 -5.56 6.11
CA PHE A 385 0.48 -4.66 5.86
C PHE A 385 -0.44 -4.59 7.08
N ASN A 386 -0.90 -5.77 7.53
CA ASN A 386 -1.83 -5.87 8.65
C ASN A 386 -1.19 -5.41 9.96
N ALA A 387 0.07 -5.77 10.22
CA ALA A 387 0.71 -5.37 11.46
C ALA A 387 1.00 -3.88 11.54
N ILE A 388 1.39 -3.26 10.42
CA ILE A 388 1.70 -1.82 10.34
C ILE A 388 0.41 -1.00 10.46
N ARG A 389 -0.60 -1.27 9.63
CA ARG A 389 -1.86 -0.50 9.65
C ARG A 389 -2.56 -0.55 11.02
N CYS A 390 -2.46 -1.69 11.72
CA CYS A 390 -3.09 -1.85 13.03
C CYS A 390 -2.40 -1.06 14.15
N VAL A 391 -1.19 -0.54 13.92
CA VAL A 391 -0.51 0.35 14.86
C VAL A 391 -0.39 1.79 14.37
N ASP A 392 -0.90 2.12 13.19
CA ASP A 392 -0.85 3.49 12.64
C ASP A 392 -2.11 4.32 12.95
N ALA A 393 -3.24 3.67 13.27
CA ALA A 393 -4.41 4.36 13.79
C ALA A 393 -5.23 3.49 14.75
N PRO A 394 -5.94 4.08 15.74
CA PRO A 394 -6.87 3.35 16.58
C PRO A 394 -8.10 2.90 15.76
N ALA A 395 -8.41 1.61 15.79
CA ALA A 395 -9.63 1.06 15.23
C ALA A 395 -10.77 1.01 16.27
N PRO A 396 -12.03 1.32 15.89
CA PRO A 396 -13.18 1.16 16.79
C PRO A 396 -13.34 -0.28 17.28
N THR A 397 -13.47 -0.48 18.58
CA THR A 397 -13.55 -1.83 19.19
C THR A 397 -14.99 -2.29 19.44
N ASP A 398 -15.96 -1.39 19.34
CA ASP A 398 -17.38 -1.68 19.54
C ASP A 398 -18.03 -2.22 18.26
N ALA A 399 -18.88 -3.23 18.39
CA ALA A 399 -19.50 -3.88 17.23
C ALA A 399 -20.52 -2.97 16.50
N ALA A 400 -21.12 -1.99 17.15
CA ALA A 400 -22.09 -1.09 16.51
C ALA A 400 -21.41 -0.20 15.46
N SER A 401 -20.20 0.26 15.76
CA SER A 401 -19.30 0.89 14.82
C SER A 401 -18.82 -0.04 13.70
N TRP A 402 -19.13 -1.33 13.71
CA TRP A 402 -18.96 -2.23 12.55
C TRP A 402 -20.32 -2.59 11.91
N VAL A 403 -21.45 -2.51 12.59
CA VAL A 403 -22.73 -2.71 11.89
C VAL A 403 -23.03 -1.60 10.86
N SER A 404 -22.77 -0.34 11.15
CA SER A 404 -23.35 0.74 10.31
C SER A 404 -22.58 1.19 9.05
N ALA A 405 -21.32 0.85 8.85
CA ALA A 405 -20.64 0.95 7.55
C ALA A 405 -20.59 -0.38 6.89
N ASP A 406 -21.17 -1.44 7.46
CA ASP A 406 -21.68 -2.48 6.57
C ASP A 406 -22.74 -1.88 5.66
N GLN A 407 -23.52 -0.94 6.17
CA GLN A 407 -24.44 -0.19 5.33
C GLN A 407 -23.68 0.77 4.39
N GLN A 408 -22.72 1.56 4.89
CA GLN A 408 -21.99 2.54 4.08
C GLN A 408 -21.07 1.88 3.02
N PHE A 409 -20.31 0.84 3.36
CA PHE A 409 -19.43 0.16 2.39
C PHE A 409 -20.25 -0.61 1.35
N ARG A 410 -21.41 -1.20 1.70
CA ARG A 410 -22.35 -1.77 0.69
C ARG A 410 -22.91 -0.71 -0.25
N GLN A 411 -23.15 0.49 0.25
CA GLN A 411 -23.62 1.62 -0.56
C GLN A 411 -22.49 2.20 -1.42
N ALA A 412 -21.25 2.25 -0.90
CA ALA A 412 -20.09 2.79 -1.58
C ALA A 412 -19.61 1.88 -2.72
N ALA A 413 -19.60 0.56 -2.51
CA ALA A 413 -19.19 -0.43 -3.51
C ALA A 413 -20.17 -1.62 -3.61
N PRO A 414 -21.36 -1.41 -4.21
CA PRO A 414 -22.29 -2.49 -4.50
C PRO A 414 -21.66 -3.69 -5.23
N PHE A 415 -20.69 -3.47 -6.12
CA PHE A 415 -20.04 -4.56 -6.86
C PHE A 415 -19.30 -5.58 -5.98
N LEU A 416 -18.82 -5.18 -4.80
CA LEU A 416 -18.16 -6.07 -3.82
C LEU A 416 -19.12 -6.64 -2.77
N SER A 417 -20.37 -6.20 -2.78
CA SER A 417 -21.35 -6.63 -1.79
C SER A 417 -21.92 -7.98 -2.16
N TYR A 418 -21.93 -8.91 -1.20
CA TYR A 418 -22.64 -10.17 -1.29
C TYR A 418 -23.87 -10.19 -0.39
N GLY A 419 -25.00 -10.66 -0.93
CA GLY A 419 -26.25 -10.79 -0.17
C GLY A 419 -26.83 -9.45 0.32
N GLN A 420 -27.72 -9.52 1.31
CA GLN A 420 -28.37 -8.37 1.91
C GLN A 420 -27.74 -8.01 3.25
N PHE A 421 -27.90 -6.75 3.68
CA PHE A 421 -27.54 -6.31 5.03
C PHE A 421 -28.26 -7.16 6.09
N THR A 422 -27.49 -7.74 7.02
CA THR A 422 -27.99 -8.72 8.00
C THR A 422 -28.27 -8.11 9.38
N GLY A 423 -27.81 -6.89 9.64
CA GLY A 423 -27.78 -6.30 10.98
C GLY A 423 -26.55 -6.67 11.82
N PHE A 424 -25.64 -7.49 11.28
CA PHE A 424 -24.37 -7.84 11.92
C PHE A 424 -23.20 -7.59 10.96
N ALA A 425 -22.01 -7.36 11.51
CA ALA A 425 -20.77 -7.26 10.77
C ALA A 425 -19.60 -7.66 11.67
N PRO A 426 -18.54 -8.29 11.13
CA PRO A 426 -17.33 -8.54 11.89
C PRO A 426 -16.61 -7.24 12.17
N ARG A 427 -15.93 -7.15 13.32
CA ARG A 427 -14.93 -6.11 13.53
C ARG A 427 -13.70 -6.37 12.67
N ASP A 428 -12.97 -5.31 12.34
CA ASP A 428 -11.71 -5.45 11.61
C ASP A 428 -10.64 -6.10 12.49
N LEU A 429 -9.67 -6.74 11.84
CA LEU A 429 -8.49 -7.28 12.50
C LEU A 429 -7.84 -6.27 13.46
N CYS A 430 -7.76 -4.99 13.09
CA CYS A 430 -7.13 -3.98 13.93
C CYS A 430 -7.91 -3.65 15.21
N ALA A 431 -9.22 -3.87 15.22
CA ALA A 431 -10.02 -3.77 16.44
C ALA A 431 -9.75 -4.94 17.41
N LEU A 432 -9.10 -6.00 16.93
CA LEU A 432 -8.73 -7.20 17.67
C LEU A 432 -7.20 -7.32 17.85
N TRP A 433 -6.45 -6.28 17.47
CA TRP A 433 -4.99 -6.30 17.50
C TRP A 433 -4.45 -6.24 18.94
N PRO A 434 -3.38 -6.98 19.26
CA PRO A 434 -2.97 -7.22 20.65
C PRO A 434 -2.06 -6.11 21.22
N VAL A 435 -1.73 -5.09 20.43
CA VAL A 435 -0.89 -3.94 20.83
C VAL A 435 -1.59 -2.64 20.41
N PRO A 436 -1.39 -1.54 21.17
CA PRO A 436 -2.05 -0.27 20.89
C PRO A 436 -1.49 0.41 19.63
N ALA A 437 -2.31 1.29 19.04
CA ALA A 437 -1.85 2.21 18.01
C ALA A 437 -0.78 3.18 18.57
N THR A 438 0.19 3.49 17.72
CA THR A 438 1.31 4.40 17.98
C THR A 438 1.12 5.78 17.37
N SER A 439 0.09 5.93 16.54
CA SER A 439 -0.31 7.18 15.90
C SER A 439 -1.84 7.32 15.93
N THR A 440 -2.32 8.53 15.66
CA THR A 440 -3.75 8.85 15.58
C THR A 440 -3.96 9.82 14.44
N PRO A 441 -5.13 9.82 13.76
CA PRO A 441 -5.41 10.78 12.70
C PRO A 441 -5.24 12.23 13.15
N HIS A 442 -4.51 13.02 12.36
CA HIS A 442 -4.27 14.44 12.58
C HIS A 442 -3.88 15.14 11.28
N ALA A 443 -4.01 16.45 11.25
CA ALA A 443 -3.61 17.24 10.09
C ALA A 443 -2.08 17.25 9.94
N ALA A 444 -1.62 17.08 8.70
CA ALA A 444 -0.22 17.17 8.35
C ALA A 444 0.35 18.56 8.67
N SER A 445 1.56 18.60 9.22
CA SER A 445 2.26 19.88 9.42
C SER A 445 2.72 20.49 8.09
N PRO A 446 2.59 21.83 7.89
CA PRO A 446 3.07 22.47 6.67
C PRO A 446 4.55 22.18 6.38
N ALA A 447 4.85 21.83 5.14
CA ALA A 447 6.22 21.61 4.70
C ALA A 447 6.94 22.93 4.44
N GLY A 448 8.27 22.88 4.34
CA GLY A 448 9.05 24.03 3.85
C GLY A 448 8.62 24.42 2.42
N PRO A 449 8.59 25.72 2.07
CA PRO A 449 8.13 26.16 0.74
C PRO A 449 8.86 25.45 -0.40
N GLY A 450 8.10 24.87 -1.33
CA GLY A 450 8.64 24.17 -2.51
C GLY A 450 9.32 22.82 -2.23
N LYS A 451 9.32 22.32 -0.99
CA LYS A 451 9.96 21.04 -0.63
C LYS A 451 9.11 19.80 -0.88
N VAL A 452 7.81 19.97 -1.11
CA VAL A 452 6.90 18.85 -1.38
C VAL A 452 6.04 19.17 -2.60
N VAL A 453 5.84 18.14 -3.43
CA VAL A 453 4.85 18.06 -4.51
C VAL A 453 3.95 16.86 -4.24
N VAL A 454 2.65 17.04 -4.41
CA VAL A 454 1.68 15.94 -4.36
C VAL A 454 1.22 15.65 -5.79
N VAL A 455 1.14 14.38 -6.16
CA VAL A 455 0.55 13.90 -7.41
C VAL A 455 -0.73 13.16 -7.06
N SER A 456 -1.82 13.45 -7.77
CA SER A 456 -3.11 12.85 -7.48
C SER A 456 -3.91 12.59 -8.76
N THR A 457 -4.40 11.36 -8.89
CA THR A 457 -5.13 10.86 -10.04
C THR A 457 -6.64 11.05 -9.86
N THR A 458 -7.35 11.55 -10.87
CA THR A 458 -8.77 11.94 -10.75
C THR A 458 -9.69 10.82 -10.32
N HIS A 459 -9.52 9.62 -10.88
CA HIS A 459 -10.28 8.41 -10.52
C HIS A 459 -9.33 7.35 -9.93
N ASP A 460 -8.43 7.76 -9.05
CA ASP A 460 -7.65 6.81 -8.24
C ASP A 460 -8.59 5.98 -7.36
N PRO A 461 -8.61 4.63 -7.49
CA PRO A 461 -9.49 3.79 -6.69
C PRO A 461 -9.03 3.62 -5.25
N ALA A 462 -7.72 3.65 -5.00
CA ALA A 462 -7.14 3.31 -3.71
C ALA A 462 -6.95 4.54 -2.82
N THR A 463 -6.47 5.65 -3.41
CA THR A 463 -6.24 6.93 -2.75
C THR A 463 -6.98 8.05 -3.49
N PRO A 464 -8.30 8.23 -3.25
CA PRO A 464 -9.13 9.10 -4.06
C PRO A 464 -8.59 10.52 -4.20
N TYR A 465 -8.79 11.14 -5.37
CA TYR A 465 -8.25 12.45 -5.74
C TYR A 465 -8.32 13.52 -4.64
N GLN A 466 -9.44 13.58 -3.92
CA GLN A 466 -9.66 14.57 -2.88
C GLN A 466 -8.66 14.46 -1.72
N ALA A 467 -8.18 13.25 -1.39
CA ALA A 467 -7.13 13.04 -0.39
C ALA A 467 -5.83 13.74 -0.80
N GLY A 468 -5.45 13.69 -2.09
CA GLY A 468 -4.29 14.42 -2.62
C GLY A 468 -4.47 15.93 -2.59
N VAL A 469 -5.66 16.41 -2.93
CA VAL A 469 -5.99 17.85 -2.82
C VAL A 469 -5.89 18.32 -1.36
N ASP A 470 -6.38 17.52 -0.42
CA ASP A 470 -6.40 17.84 1.01
C ASP A 470 -4.99 17.79 1.60
N LEU A 471 -4.20 16.76 1.28
CA LEU A 471 -2.81 16.66 1.72
C LEU A 471 -1.95 17.79 1.16
N ALA A 472 -2.10 18.12 -0.12
CA ALA A 472 -1.36 19.24 -0.73
C ALA A 472 -1.66 20.57 -0.02
N ARG A 473 -2.92 20.80 0.36
CA ARG A 473 -3.33 21.99 1.11
C ARG A 473 -2.71 22.02 2.50
N GLN A 474 -2.75 20.90 3.24
CA GLN A 474 -2.19 20.80 4.59
C GLN A 474 -0.67 21.05 4.58
N LEU A 475 0.04 20.47 3.61
CA LEU A 475 1.49 20.62 3.45
C LEU A 475 1.92 21.97 2.85
N GLY A 476 1.00 22.75 2.26
CA GLY A 476 1.36 23.93 1.46
C GLY A 476 2.14 23.55 0.20
N ALA A 477 1.89 22.36 -0.34
CA ALA A 477 2.58 21.77 -1.48
C ALA A 477 1.93 22.14 -2.82
N ALA A 478 2.70 22.04 -3.90
CA ALA A 478 2.12 22.07 -5.25
C ALA A 478 1.40 20.75 -5.54
N LEU A 479 0.32 20.81 -6.33
CA LEU A 479 -0.44 19.65 -6.77
C LEU A 479 -0.28 19.45 -8.28
N ILE A 480 0.08 18.24 -8.69
CA ILE A 480 -0.05 17.75 -10.06
C ILE A 480 -1.29 16.87 -10.12
N THR A 481 -2.23 17.20 -10.98
CA THR A 481 -3.40 16.35 -11.26
C THR A 481 -3.10 15.48 -12.48
N TYR A 482 -3.29 14.16 -12.34
CA TYR A 482 -3.32 13.25 -13.49
C TYR A 482 -4.78 12.86 -13.79
N ASP A 483 -5.24 13.14 -15.00
CA ASP A 483 -6.61 12.85 -15.42
C ASP A 483 -6.67 11.41 -15.98
N GLY A 484 -7.01 10.45 -15.11
CA GLY A 484 -7.06 9.02 -15.42
C GLY A 484 -7.74 8.17 -14.34
N THR A 485 -7.81 6.86 -14.61
CA THR A 485 -8.37 5.83 -13.70
C THR A 485 -7.31 4.78 -13.42
N GLN A 486 -6.45 5.08 -12.46
CA GLN A 486 -5.40 4.19 -11.96
C GLN A 486 -4.94 4.69 -10.60
N HIS A 487 -4.30 3.81 -9.84
CA HIS A 487 -3.59 4.19 -8.64
C HIS A 487 -2.17 4.65 -8.99
N THR A 488 -1.78 5.83 -8.51
CA THR A 488 -0.49 6.51 -8.79
C THR A 488 -0.25 6.81 -10.28
N ALA A 489 0.81 7.57 -10.61
CA ALA A 489 1.08 8.01 -11.99
C ALA A 489 2.56 8.29 -12.30
N VAL A 490 3.39 8.57 -11.30
CA VAL A 490 4.79 8.97 -11.49
C VAL A 490 5.62 7.78 -11.98
N PHE A 491 6.38 8.00 -13.05
CA PHE A 491 7.21 7.01 -13.74
C PHE A 491 6.43 5.79 -14.24
N ASP A 492 5.14 5.96 -14.53
CA ASP A 492 4.26 4.95 -15.16
C ASP A 492 3.98 5.29 -16.65
N GLY A 493 4.82 6.14 -17.25
CA GLY A 493 4.82 6.41 -18.69
C GLY A 493 4.03 7.63 -19.16
N ASN A 494 3.58 8.50 -18.25
CA ASN A 494 2.97 9.78 -18.61
C ASN A 494 4.02 10.90 -18.71
N ASP A 495 4.37 11.29 -19.94
CA ASP A 495 5.41 12.31 -20.20
C ASP A 495 5.18 13.65 -19.48
N CYS A 496 3.93 14.07 -19.28
CA CYS A 496 3.60 15.32 -18.60
C CYS A 496 3.91 15.26 -17.10
N VAL A 497 3.46 14.19 -16.43
CA VAL A 497 3.76 13.94 -15.00
C VAL A 497 5.27 13.76 -14.84
N ASP A 498 5.87 12.85 -15.63
CA ASP A 498 7.27 12.47 -15.49
C ASP A 498 8.20 13.65 -15.73
N THR A 499 7.96 14.47 -16.77
CA THR A 499 8.77 15.67 -17.04
C THR A 499 8.69 16.67 -15.89
N ALA A 500 7.52 16.87 -15.29
CA ALA A 500 7.36 17.78 -14.16
C ALA A 500 8.10 17.26 -12.92
N VAL A 501 7.98 15.97 -12.63
CA VAL A 501 8.68 15.33 -11.49
C VAL A 501 10.19 15.32 -11.68
N VAL A 502 10.70 15.01 -12.87
CA VAL A 502 12.14 15.04 -13.17
C VAL A 502 12.71 16.44 -12.94
N ARG A 503 12.07 17.48 -13.50
CA ARG A 503 12.49 18.89 -13.30
C ARG A 503 12.42 19.30 -11.85
N TYR A 504 11.43 18.81 -11.11
CA TYR A 504 11.32 19.08 -9.69
C TYR A 504 12.49 18.48 -8.90
N PHE A 505 12.82 17.20 -9.11
CA PHE A 505 13.93 16.59 -8.39
C PHE A 505 15.30 17.16 -8.80
N VAL A 506 15.55 17.30 -10.10
CA VAL A 506 16.85 17.72 -10.62
C VAL A 506 17.07 19.22 -10.37
N ASP A 507 16.12 20.07 -10.78
CA ASP A 507 16.29 21.52 -10.82
C ASP A 507 15.60 22.27 -9.67
N LEU A 508 14.86 21.57 -8.80
CA LEU A 508 13.96 22.18 -7.80
C LEU A 508 12.90 23.11 -8.43
N THR A 509 12.53 22.83 -9.69
CA THR A 509 11.47 23.56 -10.37
C THR A 509 10.11 23.05 -9.87
N VAL A 510 9.48 23.84 -9.00
CA VAL A 510 8.13 23.53 -8.50
C VAL A 510 7.13 23.56 -9.67
N PRO A 511 6.24 22.56 -9.81
CA PRO A 511 5.19 22.56 -10.83
C PRO A 511 4.32 23.82 -10.76
N PRO A 512 3.83 24.34 -11.90
CA PRO A 512 2.93 25.47 -11.90
C PRO A 512 1.63 25.11 -11.16
N ALA A 513 1.01 26.12 -10.54
CA ALA A 513 -0.28 25.93 -9.89
C ALA A 513 -1.31 25.35 -10.88
N ASN A 514 -2.04 24.32 -10.46
CA ASN A 514 -3.04 23.61 -11.27
C ASN A 514 -2.47 22.91 -12.51
N LEU A 515 -1.23 22.39 -12.46
CA LEU A 515 -0.74 21.50 -13.51
C LEU A 515 -1.68 20.29 -13.62
N ARG A 516 -2.28 20.10 -14.79
CA ARG A 516 -3.07 18.92 -15.13
C ARG A 516 -2.44 18.21 -16.31
N CYS A 517 -2.26 16.90 -16.17
CA CYS A 517 -1.71 16.02 -17.17
C CYS A 517 -2.82 15.06 -17.63
N GLY A 518 -3.07 15.02 -18.93
CA GLY A 518 -4.02 14.07 -19.53
C GLY A 518 -3.41 12.67 -19.66
N SER A 519 -4.28 11.66 -19.77
CA SER A 519 -3.94 10.28 -20.12
C SER A 519 -3.55 10.09 -21.59
#